data_AF-A0A401GAR6-F1
#
_entry.id   AF-A0A401GAR6-F1
#
_cell.length_a   1.000
_cell.length_b   1.000
_cell.length_c   1.000
_cell.angle_alpha   90.00
_cell.angle_beta   90.00
_cell.angle_gamma   90.00
#
_symmetry.space_group_name_H-M   'P 1'
#
loop_
_entity.id
_entity.type
_entity.pdbx_description
1 polymer ?
#
loop_
_entity_poly.entity_id
_entity_poly.type
_entity_poly.pdbx_seq_one_letter_code
_entity_poly.pdbx_strand_id
1 'polypeptide(L)'
;MKFVNLHPDPPHHSGLNRRQCFNRWKFIYDLVQHGPEYFHAFEKELTEPEMLEQIPLVKSRQVPVRGMDINQSTVQGNADALEDLFQQGEVGDSTAKPGCRDVGDHVVLVHGDLATCERVQSLQQSRGEEKTPWCRFQFIVFVIGLFHLKMACTDAIWKILIKLKVAREDVASHSK
;
A
#
# COMPACT_ATOMS: atom_id res chain seq x y z
N MET A 1 -0.63 13.43 -0.86
CA MET A 1 -1.80 13.21 -1.72
C MET A 1 -3.06 13.25 -0.85
N LYS A 2 -4.06 14.07 -1.19
CA LYS A 2 -5.28 14.23 -0.40
C LYS A 2 -6.46 13.75 -1.25
N PHE A 3 -6.71 12.44 -1.26
CA PHE A 3 -7.91 11.80 -1.84
C PHE A 3 -9.17 12.13 -0.99
N VAL A 4 -9.30 13.36 -0.49
CA VAL A 4 -10.32 13.74 0.50
C VAL A 4 -11.71 13.92 -0.11
N ASN A 5 -11.82 13.94 -1.45
CA ASN A 5 -13.07 14.29 -2.13
C ASN A 5 -13.66 13.17 -3.01
N LEU A 6 -13.03 11.99 -3.08
CA LEU A 6 -13.56 10.87 -3.88
C LEU A 6 -14.91 10.37 -3.34
N HIS A 7 -15.08 10.43 -2.02
CA HIS A 7 -16.37 10.15 -1.37
C HIS A 7 -16.64 11.25 -0.35
N PRO A 8 -17.45 12.29 -0.69
CA PRO A 8 -17.81 13.30 0.29
C PRO A 8 -18.50 12.64 1.49
N ASP A 9 -18.12 13.03 2.71
CA ASP A 9 -18.70 12.54 3.94
C ASP A 9 -20.10 13.16 4.12
N PRO A 10 -21.20 12.38 3.99
CA PRO A 10 -22.52 12.89 4.29
C PRO A 10 -22.63 13.15 5.80
N PRO A 11 -23.52 14.07 6.23
CA PRO A 11 -23.79 14.26 7.64
C PRO A 11 -24.30 12.96 8.26
N HIS A 12 -23.57 12.43 9.24
CA HIS A 12 -23.94 11.23 9.98
C HIS A 12 -24.52 11.62 11.35
N HIS A 13 -25.52 10.87 11.83
CA HIS A 13 -26.25 11.18 13.07
C HIS A 13 -25.36 11.25 14.33
N SER A 14 -24.22 10.57 14.32
CA SER A 14 -23.24 10.60 15.42
C SER A 14 -22.30 11.81 15.40
N GLY A 15 -22.33 12.65 14.35
CA GLY A 15 -21.38 13.73 14.14
C GLY A 15 -19.97 13.28 13.74
N LEU A 16 -19.74 11.97 13.58
CA LEU A 16 -18.48 11.40 13.11
C LEU A 16 -18.44 11.33 11.58
N ASN A 17 -17.26 11.47 10.99
CA ASN A 17 -17.06 11.16 9.57
C ASN A 17 -16.98 9.65 9.33
N ARG A 18 -17.07 9.19 8.07
CA ARG A 18 -17.08 7.75 7.74
C ARG A 18 -15.86 7.01 8.27
N ARG A 19 -14.67 7.61 8.15
CA ARG A 19 -13.42 7.03 8.67
C ARG A 19 -13.48 6.84 10.19
N GLN A 20 -14.03 7.81 10.91
CA GLN A 20 -14.21 7.75 12.36
C GLN A 20 -15.27 6.71 12.75
N CYS A 21 -16.38 6.61 11.99
CA CYS A 21 -17.37 5.54 12.17
C CYS A 21 -16.73 4.16 12.01
N PHE A 22 -15.96 3.95 10.94
CA PHE A 22 -15.24 2.68 10.71
C PHE A 22 -14.22 2.41 11.82
N ASN A 23 -13.41 3.40 12.21
CA ASN A 23 -12.42 3.23 13.28
C ASN A 23 -13.09 2.89 14.62
N ARG A 24 -14.21 3.54 14.95
CA ARG A 24 -15.00 3.25 16.15
C ARG A 24 -15.53 1.82 16.09
N TRP A 25 -16.13 1.42 14.96
CA TRP A 25 -16.60 0.06 14.76
C TRP A 25 -15.48 -0.95 14.94
N LYS A 26 -14.32 -0.73 14.28
CA LYS A 26 -13.18 -1.63 14.34
C LYS A 26 -12.63 -1.78 15.75
N PHE A 27 -12.57 -0.69 16.51
CA PHE A 27 -12.16 -0.71 17.90
C PHE A 27 -13.10 -1.57 18.76
N ILE A 28 -14.42 -1.43 18.59
CA ILE A 28 -15.40 -2.25 19.30
C ILE A 28 -15.29 -3.71 18.86
N TYR A 29 -15.17 -3.97 17.56
CA TYR A 29 -14.95 -5.31 17.01
C TYR A 29 -13.74 -5.98 17.67
N ASP A 30 -12.62 -5.29 17.77
CA ASP A 30 -11.40 -5.85 18.38
C ASP A 30 -11.58 -6.13 19.88
N LEU A 31 -12.29 -5.27 20.62
CA LEU A 31 -12.61 -5.52 22.02
C LEU A 31 -13.51 -6.76 22.19
N VAL A 32 -14.51 -6.91 21.33
CA VAL A 32 -15.50 -8.01 21.41
C VAL A 32 -14.89 -9.34 20.96
N GLN A 33 -14.04 -9.34 19.92
CA GLN A 33 -13.50 -10.57 19.33
C GLN A 33 -12.15 -11.00 19.91
N HIS A 34 -11.38 -10.07 20.46
CA HIS A 34 -10.00 -10.30 20.92
C HIS A 34 -9.70 -9.75 22.32
N GLY A 35 -10.65 -9.03 22.94
CA GLY A 35 -10.50 -8.46 24.26
C GLY A 35 -10.82 -9.45 25.39
N PRO A 36 -10.91 -8.94 26.64
CA PRO A 36 -11.33 -9.74 27.79
C PRO A 36 -12.73 -10.36 27.63
N GLU A 37 -12.98 -11.52 28.26
CA GLU A 37 -14.25 -12.28 28.17
C GLU A 37 -15.51 -11.43 28.44
N TYR A 38 -15.40 -10.40 29.30
CA TYR A 38 -16.48 -9.46 29.55
C TYR A 38 -17.08 -8.86 28.26
N PHE A 39 -16.23 -8.55 27.28
CA PHE A 39 -16.67 -7.90 26.05
C PHE A 39 -17.31 -8.87 25.05
N HIS A 40 -17.11 -10.18 25.18
CA HIS A 40 -17.72 -11.17 24.30
C HIS A 40 -19.25 -11.19 24.42
N ALA A 41 -19.79 -10.75 25.57
CA ALA A 41 -21.23 -10.62 25.78
C ALA A 41 -21.92 -9.70 24.76
N PHE A 42 -21.19 -8.74 24.18
CA PHE A 42 -21.70 -7.78 23.21
C PHE A 42 -21.59 -8.26 21.74
N GLU A 43 -21.18 -9.49 21.48
CA GLU A 43 -21.05 -10.02 20.12
C GLU A 43 -22.35 -9.93 19.32
N LYS A 44 -23.49 -10.18 19.98
CA LYS A 44 -24.82 -10.08 19.35
C LYS A 44 -25.24 -8.64 19.03
N GLU A 45 -24.62 -7.66 19.67
CA GLU A 45 -24.90 -6.22 19.47
C GLU A 45 -23.98 -5.62 18.40
N LEU A 46 -22.93 -6.34 17.99
CA LEU A 46 -22.00 -5.88 16.97
C LEU A 46 -22.61 -6.05 15.58
N THR A 47 -22.99 -4.93 14.95
CA THR A 47 -23.43 -4.92 13.56
C THR A 47 -22.24 -4.96 12.62
N GLU A 48 -22.47 -5.36 11.36
CA GLU A 48 -21.48 -5.17 10.29
C GLU A 48 -21.18 -3.67 10.08
N PRO A 49 -19.97 -3.31 9.57
CA PRO A 49 -19.66 -1.94 9.26
C PRO A 49 -20.49 -1.47 8.06
N GLU A 50 -20.72 -0.15 7.98
CA GLU A 50 -21.38 0.47 6.83
C GLU A 50 -20.63 0.13 5.53
N MET A 51 -21.32 -0.54 4.61
CA MET A 51 -20.80 -0.89 3.30
C MET A 51 -21.01 0.29 2.35
N LEU A 52 -19.92 0.84 1.80
CA LEU A 52 -19.97 1.97 0.85
C LEU A 52 -19.86 1.47 -0.59
N GLU A 53 -18.66 1.04 -0.98
CA GLU A 53 -18.38 0.48 -2.30
C GLU A 53 -17.77 -0.90 -2.12
N GLN A 54 -18.63 -1.92 -2.15
CA GLN A 54 -18.17 -3.29 -2.06
C GLN A 54 -17.39 -3.63 -3.33
N ILE A 55 -16.12 -4.00 -3.17
CA ILE A 55 -15.37 -4.62 -4.27
C ILE A 55 -16.05 -5.95 -4.60
N PRO A 56 -16.52 -6.17 -5.83
CA PRO A 56 -17.17 -7.42 -6.20
C PRO A 56 -16.25 -8.61 -5.93
N LEU A 57 -16.77 -9.64 -5.27
CA LEU A 57 -16.02 -10.88 -5.03
C LEU A 57 -15.96 -11.70 -6.32
N VAL A 58 -15.03 -11.33 -7.19
CA VAL A 58 -14.76 -12.03 -8.45
C VAL A 58 -13.37 -12.61 -8.44
N LYS A 59 -13.19 -13.76 -9.09
CA LYS A 59 -11.87 -14.37 -9.24
C LYS A 59 -10.98 -13.44 -10.05
N SER A 60 -9.86 -13.02 -9.48
CA SER A 60 -8.88 -12.20 -10.19
C SER A 60 -8.29 -12.96 -11.37
N ARG A 61 -8.20 -12.29 -12.52
CA ARG A 61 -7.47 -12.80 -13.68
C ARG A 61 -6.00 -12.43 -13.54
N GLN A 62 -5.12 -13.41 -13.63
CA GLN A 62 -3.68 -13.18 -13.70
C GLN A 62 -3.25 -13.28 -15.16
N VAL A 63 -2.50 -12.29 -15.62
CA VAL A 63 -1.92 -12.27 -16.96
C VAL A 63 -0.41 -12.14 -16.80
N PRO A 64 0.37 -13.15 -17.21
CA PRO A 64 1.82 -13.04 -17.16
C PRO A 64 2.30 -11.99 -18.15
N VAL A 65 3.24 -11.16 -17.71
CA VAL A 65 3.90 -10.15 -18.53
C VAL A 65 5.11 -10.75 -19.24
N ARG A 66 5.49 -10.19 -20.40
CA ARG A 66 6.75 -10.55 -21.06
C ARG A 66 7.93 -10.08 -20.21
N GLY A 67 9.04 -10.82 -20.31
CA GLY A 67 10.31 -10.42 -19.70
C GLY A 67 10.78 -9.06 -20.23
N MET A 68 11.55 -8.37 -19.39
CA MET A 68 12.11 -7.05 -19.69
C MET A 68 13.62 -7.09 -19.45
N ASP A 69 14.38 -6.44 -20.32
CA ASP A 69 15.82 -6.21 -20.12
C ASP A 69 16.03 -4.80 -19.55
N ILE A 70 15.68 -4.63 -18.27
CA ILE A 70 15.70 -3.33 -17.59
C ILE A 70 16.40 -3.46 -16.24
N ASN A 71 17.34 -2.55 -15.98
CA ASN A 71 18.05 -2.49 -14.70
C ASN A 71 17.22 -1.80 -13.61
N GLN A 72 16.46 -2.59 -12.85
CA GLN A 72 15.61 -2.11 -11.75
C GLN A 72 16.39 -1.72 -10.47
N SER A 73 17.73 -1.66 -10.50
CA SER A 73 18.52 -1.16 -9.36
C SER A 73 18.53 0.37 -9.25
N THR A 74 18.01 1.09 -10.25
CA THR A 74 17.98 2.56 -10.29
C THR A 74 16.54 3.08 -10.25
N VAL A 75 16.36 4.34 -9.85
CA VAL A 75 15.03 5.00 -9.88
C VAL A 75 14.48 5.04 -11.31
N GLN A 76 15.31 5.43 -12.28
CA GLN A 76 14.90 5.48 -13.68
C GLN A 76 14.55 4.09 -14.23
N GLY A 77 15.34 3.07 -13.94
CA GLY A 77 15.00 1.70 -14.38
C GLY A 77 13.71 1.15 -13.76
N ASN A 78 13.29 1.62 -12.57
CA ASN A 78 11.96 1.29 -12.05
C ASN A 78 10.86 2.04 -12.80
N ALA A 79 11.09 3.30 -13.19
CA ALA A 79 10.16 4.04 -14.04
C ALA A 79 9.98 3.33 -15.38
N ASP A 80 11.10 2.95 -16.03
CA ASP A 80 11.08 2.24 -17.32
C ASP A 80 10.34 0.90 -17.22
N ALA A 81 10.57 0.14 -16.14
CA ALA A 81 9.85 -1.10 -15.90
C ALA A 81 8.34 -0.89 -15.70
N LEU A 82 7.93 0.14 -14.96
CA LEU A 82 6.53 0.48 -14.78
C LEU A 82 5.87 0.92 -16.09
N GLU A 83 6.54 1.75 -16.88
CA GLU A 83 6.05 2.19 -18.19
C GLU A 83 5.89 1.01 -19.15
N ASP A 84 6.83 0.06 -19.17
CA ASP A 84 6.72 -1.16 -19.99
C ASP A 84 5.57 -2.05 -19.51
N LEU A 85 5.35 -2.19 -18.20
CA LEU A 85 4.20 -2.90 -17.63
C LEU A 85 2.87 -2.26 -18.07
N PHE A 86 2.77 -0.93 -18.00
CA PHE A 86 1.56 -0.23 -18.43
C PHE A 86 1.33 -0.36 -19.92
N GLN A 87 2.39 -0.29 -20.72
CA GLN A 87 2.29 -0.53 -22.16
C GLN A 87 1.80 -1.94 -22.48
N GLN A 88 2.28 -2.97 -21.77
CA GLN A 88 1.78 -4.35 -21.93
C GLN A 88 0.32 -4.51 -21.50
N GLY A 89 -0.13 -3.70 -20.53
CA GLY A 89 -1.54 -3.64 -20.11
C GLY A 89 -2.41 -2.69 -20.93
N GLU A 90 -1.86 -2.08 -21.98
CA GLU A 90 -2.52 -1.04 -22.80
C GLU A 90 -3.02 0.16 -21.97
N VAL A 91 -2.38 0.42 -20.83
CA VAL A 91 -2.68 1.54 -19.94
C VAL A 91 -1.75 2.70 -20.28
N GLY A 92 -2.30 3.90 -20.44
CA GLY A 92 -1.53 5.06 -20.91
C GLY A 92 -2.29 6.36 -20.86
N ASP A 93 -1.56 7.47 -20.94
CA ASP A 93 -2.16 8.77 -21.19
C ASP A 93 -2.71 8.83 -22.63
N SER A 94 -4.04 8.82 -22.75
CA SER A 94 -4.74 8.88 -24.03
C SER A 94 -4.43 10.14 -24.85
N THR A 95 -3.98 11.23 -24.19
CA THR A 95 -3.58 12.47 -24.88
C THR A 95 -2.21 12.34 -25.55
N ALA A 96 -1.32 11.51 -24.98
CA ALA A 96 0.04 11.31 -25.48
C ALA A 96 0.12 10.15 -26.48
N LYS A 97 -0.67 9.08 -26.27
CA LYS A 97 -0.69 7.90 -27.13
C LYS A 97 -2.14 7.50 -27.48
N PRO A 98 -2.57 7.72 -28.74
CA PRO A 98 -3.87 7.26 -29.22
C PRO A 98 -3.97 5.73 -29.10
N GLY A 99 -5.08 5.24 -28.56
CA GLY A 99 -5.35 3.80 -28.40
C GLY A 99 -5.01 3.20 -27.04
N CYS A 100 -4.41 3.97 -26.13
CA CYS A 100 -4.22 3.53 -24.74
C CYS A 100 -5.47 3.81 -23.88
N ARG A 101 -5.69 2.97 -22.87
CA ARG A 101 -6.72 3.13 -21.85
C ARG A 101 -6.21 4.05 -20.75
N ASP A 102 -6.90 5.17 -20.55
CA ASP A 102 -6.60 6.06 -19.43
C ASP A 102 -6.99 5.43 -18.09
N VAL A 103 -6.25 5.76 -17.04
CA VAL A 103 -6.48 5.25 -15.69
C VAL A 103 -7.75 5.86 -15.08
N GLY A 104 -8.07 7.12 -15.42
CA GLY A 104 -9.22 7.84 -14.88
C GLY A 104 -9.20 7.90 -13.35
N ASP A 105 -10.31 7.53 -12.72
CA ASP A 105 -10.49 7.55 -11.25
C ASP A 105 -9.94 6.29 -10.54
N HIS A 106 -9.18 5.45 -11.25
CA HIS A 106 -8.60 4.23 -10.68
C HIS A 106 -7.18 4.47 -10.16
N VAL A 107 -6.70 3.52 -9.36
CA VAL A 107 -5.30 3.44 -8.96
C VAL A 107 -4.73 2.11 -9.39
N VAL A 108 -3.42 2.08 -9.67
CA VAL A 108 -2.71 0.84 -9.95
C VAL A 108 -1.93 0.44 -8.70
N LEU A 109 -2.27 -0.73 -8.17
CA LEU A 109 -1.56 -1.31 -7.03
C LEU A 109 -0.28 -1.99 -7.54
N VAL A 110 0.87 -1.53 -7.05
CA VAL A 110 2.17 -2.10 -7.40
C VAL A 110 2.74 -2.80 -6.18
N HIS A 111 3.19 -4.04 -6.37
CA HIS A 111 3.87 -4.83 -5.36
C HIS A 111 5.32 -5.06 -5.77
N GLY A 112 6.21 -5.15 -4.79
CA GLY A 112 7.61 -5.43 -4.99
C GLY A 112 8.34 -5.55 -3.66
N ASP A 113 9.66 -5.57 -3.71
CA ASP A 113 10.49 -5.52 -2.52
C ASP A 113 10.56 -4.09 -1.93
N LEU A 114 11.26 -3.96 -0.79
CA LEU A 114 11.42 -2.67 -0.12
C LEU A 114 12.16 -1.64 -1.00
N ALA A 115 13.15 -2.07 -1.76
CA ALA A 115 13.94 -1.18 -2.59
C ALA A 115 13.13 -0.69 -3.81
N THR A 116 12.23 -1.50 -4.36
CA THR A 116 11.22 -1.05 -5.34
C THR A 116 10.33 0.02 -4.72
N CYS A 117 9.83 -0.18 -3.49
CA CYS A 117 8.99 0.81 -2.79
C CYS A 117 9.68 2.17 -2.70
N GLU A 118 10.91 2.20 -2.18
CA GLU A 118 11.70 3.43 -2.01
C GLU A 118 11.93 4.14 -3.35
N ARG A 119 12.19 3.38 -4.42
CA ARG A 119 12.42 3.93 -5.75
C ARG A 119 11.15 4.51 -6.38
N VAL A 120 10.00 3.84 -6.23
CA VAL A 120 8.70 4.35 -6.69
C VAL A 120 8.33 5.62 -5.94
N GLN A 121 8.53 5.66 -4.62
CA GLN A 121 8.30 6.87 -3.82
C GLN A 121 9.24 8.00 -4.24
N SER A 122 10.53 7.70 -4.44
CA SER A 122 11.52 8.68 -4.91
C SER A 122 11.15 9.25 -6.29
N LEU A 123 10.63 8.40 -7.19
CA LEU A 123 10.14 8.80 -8.52
C LEU A 123 8.93 9.73 -8.42
N GLN A 124 7.94 9.39 -7.59
CA GLN A 124 6.75 10.24 -7.38
C GLN A 124 7.12 11.59 -6.75
N GLN A 125 8.09 11.60 -5.83
CA GLN A 125 8.60 12.83 -5.22
C GLN A 125 9.35 13.69 -6.24
N SER A 126 10.27 13.11 -7.02
CA SER A 126 11.06 13.86 -8.00
C SER A 126 10.22 14.41 -9.14
N ARG A 127 9.19 13.67 -9.56
CA ARG A 127 8.25 14.10 -10.61
C ARG A 127 7.05 14.88 -10.06
N GLY A 128 7.03 15.28 -8.78
CA GLY A 128 5.86 15.92 -8.16
C GLY A 128 5.34 17.19 -8.87
N GLU A 129 6.22 17.91 -9.57
CA GLU A 129 5.92 19.16 -10.29
C GLU A 129 5.55 18.92 -11.77
N GLU A 130 5.53 17.68 -12.26
CA GLU A 130 5.14 17.39 -13.64
C GLU A 130 3.68 17.78 -13.91
N LYS A 131 3.41 18.19 -15.14
CA LYS A 131 2.11 18.76 -15.53
C LYS A 131 0.97 17.76 -15.42
N THR A 132 1.18 16.53 -15.89
CA THR A 132 0.13 15.52 -15.97
C THR A 132 0.23 14.51 -14.82
N PRO A 133 -0.89 14.02 -14.26
CA PRO A 133 -0.88 12.95 -13.27
C PRO A 133 -0.16 11.69 -13.75
N TRP A 134 -0.19 11.43 -15.07
CA TRP A 134 0.54 10.34 -15.70
C TRP A 134 2.05 10.47 -15.51
N CYS A 135 2.63 11.61 -15.90
CA CYS A 135 4.07 11.86 -15.74
C CYS A 135 4.52 11.86 -14.27
N ARG A 136 3.63 12.23 -13.35
CA ARG A 136 3.86 12.16 -11.89
C ARG A 136 3.82 10.75 -11.31
N PHE A 137 3.39 9.75 -12.08
CA PHE A 137 3.03 8.42 -11.57
C PHE A 137 2.04 8.49 -10.40
N GLN A 138 1.14 9.47 -10.44
CA GLN A 138 0.31 9.82 -9.28
C GLN A 138 -0.69 8.72 -8.92
N PHE A 139 -1.11 7.94 -9.92
CA PHE A 139 -2.09 6.86 -9.81
C PHE A 139 -1.50 5.56 -9.23
N ILE A 140 -0.18 5.49 -9.02
CA ILE A 140 0.46 4.31 -8.44
C ILE A 140 0.35 4.35 -6.92
N VAL A 141 -0.16 3.25 -6.36
CA VAL A 141 -0.13 2.98 -4.93
C VAL A 141 0.72 1.74 -4.68
N PHE A 142 1.88 1.93 -4.06
CA PHE A 142 2.73 0.81 -3.69
C PHE A 142 2.16 0.09 -2.46
N VAL A 143 2.05 -1.23 -2.56
CA VAL A 143 1.56 -2.11 -1.49
C VAL A 143 2.65 -3.14 -1.17
N ILE A 144 3.17 -3.10 0.06
CA ILE A 144 4.17 -4.07 0.52
C ILE A 144 3.63 -5.48 0.35
N GLY A 145 4.39 -6.33 -0.34
CA GLY A 145 4.06 -7.75 -0.46
C GLY A 145 4.07 -8.41 0.92
N LEU A 146 3.04 -9.20 1.23
CA LEU A 146 2.93 -9.93 2.50
C LEU A 146 4.16 -10.80 2.80
N PHE A 147 4.78 -11.34 1.75
CA PHE A 147 6.04 -12.07 1.87
C PHE A 147 7.16 -11.19 2.44
N HIS A 148 7.37 -9.98 1.91
CA HIS A 148 8.39 -9.05 2.41
C HIS A 148 8.09 -8.59 3.83
N LEU A 149 6.82 -8.35 4.15
CA LEU A 149 6.42 -8.02 5.53
C LEU A 149 6.79 -9.16 6.49
N LYS A 150 6.43 -10.40 6.16
CA LYS A 150 6.78 -11.57 6.97
C LYS A 150 8.29 -11.71 7.15
N MET A 151 9.06 -11.60 6.06
CA MET A 151 10.52 -11.66 6.08
C MET A 151 11.13 -10.57 6.99
N ALA A 152 10.67 -9.32 6.86
CA ALA A 152 11.15 -8.21 7.68
C ALA A 152 10.79 -8.40 9.17
N CYS A 153 9.57 -8.85 9.47
CA CYS A 153 9.16 -9.17 10.85
C CYS A 153 10.00 -10.31 11.44
N THR A 154 10.26 -11.37 10.68
CA THR A 154 11.10 -12.48 11.13
C THR A 154 12.53 -12.02 11.42
N ASP A 155 13.13 -11.21 10.55
CA ASP A 155 14.46 -10.64 10.79
C ASP A 155 14.50 -9.74 12.04
N ALA A 156 13.48 -8.90 12.24
CA ALA A 156 13.36 -8.06 13.44
C ALA A 156 13.25 -8.90 14.72
N ILE A 157 12.37 -9.92 14.73
CA ILE A 157 12.22 -10.85 15.86
C ILE A 157 13.55 -11.56 16.14
N TRP A 158 14.22 -12.05 15.10
CA TRP A 158 15.51 -12.71 15.22
C TRP A 158 16.55 -11.78 15.87
N LYS A 159 16.69 -10.55 15.40
CA LYS A 159 17.64 -9.56 15.93
C LYS A 159 17.32 -9.12 17.36
N ILE A 160 16.04 -9.00 17.72
CA ILE A 160 15.60 -8.49 19.02
C ILE A 160 15.64 -9.59 20.10
N LEU A 161 15.12 -10.78 19.79
CA LEU A 161 14.82 -11.80 20.77
C LEU A 161 15.78 -12.99 20.75
N ILE A 162 16.38 -13.30 19.58
CA ILE A 162 17.13 -14.54 19.40
C ILE A 162 18.64 -14.30 19.33
N LYS A 163 19.08 -13.22 18.67
CA LYS A 163 20.50 -12.85 18.63
C LYS A 163 20.96 -12.42 20.04
N LEU A 164 21.75 -13.26 20.69
CA LEU A 164 22.28 -13.05 22.05
C LEU A 164 22.97 -11.69 22.21
N LYS A 165 22.81 -11.08 23.41
CA LYS A 165 23.38 -9.78 23.80
C LYS A 165 24.91 -9.64 23.61
N VAL A 166 25.68 -10.73 23.63
CA VAL A 166 27.14 -10.69 23.46
C VAL A 166 27.57 -10.13 22.09
N ALA A 167 26.69 -10.16 21.08
CA ALA A 167 26.93 -9.54 19.78
C ALA A 167 26.37 -8.10 19.66
N ARG A 168 25.86 -7.50 20.74
CA ARG A 168 25.40 -6.10 20.83
C ARG A 168 26.40 -5.17 21.51
N GLU A 169 27.37 -5.72 22.23
CA GLU A 169 28.46 -4.97 22.84
C GLU A 169 29.62 -4.97 21.85
N ASP A 170 29.75 -3.91 21.06
CA ASP A 170 31.06 -3.60 20.47
C ASP A 170 31.98 -3.33 21.66
N VAL A 171 33.00 -4.17 21.84
CA VAL A 171 34.12 -3.84 22.72
C VAL A 171 34.74 -2.59 22.12
N ALA A 172 34.38 -1.42 22.64
CA ALA A 172 35.01 -0.17 22.30
C ALA A 172 36.49 -0.28 22.67
N SER A 173 37.32 -0.69 21.71
CA SER A 173 38.77 -0.67 21.83
C SER A 173 39.23 0.79 21.71
N HIS A 174 39.03 1.53 22.80
CA HIS A 174 39.75 2.76 23.10
C HIS A 174 40.44 2.59 24.45
N SER A 175 41.44 1.71 24.48
CA SER A 175 42.54 1.84 25.43
C SER A 175 43.55 2.82 24.84
N LYS A 176 43.87 3.83 25.66
CA LYS A 176 44.87 4.88 25.43
C LYS A 176 46.23 4.35 25.00
#